data_AF-A0A9P7FQT4-F1
#
_entry.id   AF-A0A9P7FQT4-F1
#
_cell.length_a   1.000
_cell.length_b   1.000
_cell.length_c   1.000
_cell.angle_alpha   90.00
_cell.angle_beta   90.00
_cell.angle_gamma   90.00
#
_symmetry.space_group_name_H-M   'P 1'
#
loop_
_entity.id
_entity.type
_entity.pdbx_description
1 polymer ?
#
loop_
_entity_poly.entity_id
_entity_poly.type
_entity_poly.pdbx_seq_one_letter_code
_entity_poly.pdbx_strand_id
1 'polypeptide(L)'
;RFPGITLNITIDLSKYHDVAFDQDLVNNNVQIDSIILQTLHDFPRWAQEGALLNYAPAGFNAIDPAFKDTDAAWYGVYIYAWSIISSTSKLANGTTVAEFTDFLKPELKDKIVLTYPHDDDAVLYAFDLM
;
A
#
# COMPACT_ATOMS: atom_id res chain seq x y z
N ARG A 1 18.38 -10.02 -11.62
CA ARG A 1 17.50 -11.07 -12.20
C ARG A 1 18.04 -12.42 -11.76
N PHE A 2 17.18 -13.36 -11.39
CA PHE A 2 17.56 -14.71 -10.96
C PHE A 2 17.29 -15.70 -12.10
N PRO A 3 18.32 -16.23 -12.80
CA PRO A 3 18.12 -17.17 -13.90
C PRO A 3 17.37 -18.42 -13.46
N GLY A 4 16.45 -18.91 -14.30
CA GLY A 4 15.63 -20.10 -14.00
C GLY A 4 14.42 -19.84 -13.10
N ILE A 5 14.25 -18.62 -12.58
CA ILE A 5 13.10 -18.23 -11.77
C ILE A 5 12.24 -17.24 -12.57
N THR A 6 10.95 -17.56 -12.69
CA THR A 6 9.95 -16.64 -13.26
C THR A 6 9.22 -15.94 -12.14
N LEU A 7 9.22 -14.61 -12.16
CA LEU A 7 8.43 -13.79 -11.25
C LEU A 7 7.05 -13.55 -11.89
N ASN A 8 6.06 -14.31 -11.47
CA ASN A 8 4.68 -14.18 -11.94
C ASN A 8 3.90 -13.23 -11.01
N ILE A 9 3.81 -11.96 -11.39
CA ILE A 9 3.12 -10.93 -10.60
C ILE A 9 1.77 -10.62 -11.22
N THR A 10 0.74 -10.62 -10.39
CA THR A 10 -0.57 -10.04 -10.69
C THR A 10 -0.73 -8.76 -9.86
N ILE A 11 -1.27 -7.71 -10.47
CA ILE A 11 -1.52 -6.42 -9.81
C ILE A 11 -3.01 -6.14 -9.85
N ASP A 12 -3.58 -5.85 -8.68
CA ASP A 12 -4.92 -5.30 -8.49
C ASP A 12 -4.95 -4.44 -7.21
N LEU A 13 -6.09 -3.80 -6.94
CA LEU A 13 -6.31 -3.08 -5.67
C LEU A 13 -6.26 -4.06 -4.50
N SER A 14 -5.65 -3.63 -3.40
CA SER A 14 -5.50 -4.49 -2.21
C SER A 14 -6.84 -5.02 -1.70
N LYS A 15 -7.88 -4.17 -1.71
CA LYS A 15 -9.27 -4.49 -1.34
C LYS A 15 -9.98 -5.53 -2.20
N TYR A 16 -9.38 -5.92 -3.32
CA TYR A 16 -9.88 -7.03 -4.15
C TYR A 16 -9.03 -8.27 -3.94
N HIS A 17 -7.72 -8.11 -3.77
CA HIS A 17 -6.82 -9.21 -3.46
C HIS A 17 -7.07 -9.84 -2.09
N ASP A 18 -7.37 -9.05 -1.06
CA ASP A 18 -7.68 -9.55 0.29
C ASP A 18 -8.93 -10.45 0.28
N VAL A 19 -10.03 -10.00 -0.33
CA VAL A 19 -11.29 -10.75 -0.45
C VAL A 19 -11.09 -12.00 -1.31
N ALA A 20 -10.33 -11.90 -2.41
CA ALA A 20 -10.03 -13.05 -3.25
C ALA A 20 -9.21 -14.10 -2.47
N PHE A 21 -8.22 -13.67 -1.70
CA PHE A 21 -7.42 -14.57 -0.87
C PHE A 21 -8.23 -15.21 0.24
N ASP A 22 -9.10 -14.46 0.93
CA ASP A 22 -10.03 -15.00 1.92
C ASP A 22 -10.94 -16.08 1.29
N GLN A 23 -11.43 -15.84 0.07
CA GLN A 23 -12.25 -16.80 -0.65
C GLN A 23 -11.47 -18.07 -1.03
N ASP A 24 -10.21 -17.94 -1.42
CA ASP A 24 -9.33 -19.07 -1.73
C ASP A 24 -8.97 -19.88 -0.48
N LEU A 25 -8.77 -19.22 0.67
CA LEU A 25 -8.56 -19.88 1.96
C LEU A 25 -9.76 -20.74 2.35
N VAL A 26 -10.98 -20.18 2.30
CA VAL A 26 -12.22 -20.91 2.60
C VAL A 26 -12.43 -22.11 1.68
N ASN A 27 -12.04 -21.98 0.41
CA ASN A 27 -12.18 -23.03 -0.59
C ASN A 27 -11.02 -24.04 -0.62
N ASN A 28 -9.98 -23.87 0.21
CA ASN A 28 -8.73 -24.63 0.15
C ASN A 28 -8.10 -24.64 -1.25
N ASN A 29 -8.10 -23.49 -1.93
CA ASN A 29 -7.66 -23.34 -3.32
C ASN A 29 -6.61 -22.24 -3.51
N VAL A 30 -5.86 -21.88 -2.46
CA VAL A 30 -4.78 -20.90 -2.56
C VAL A 30 -3.74 -21.34 -3.60
N GLN A 31 -3.49 -20.50 -4.61
CA GLN A 31 -2.51 -20.74 -5.67
C GLN A 31 -1.31 -19.79 -5.63
N ILE A 32 -1.33 -18.78 -4.76
CA ILE A 32 -0.27 -17.78 -4.65
C ILE A 32 0.76 -18.20 -3.60
N ASP A 33 2.03 -17.90 -3.86
CA ASP A 33 3.13 -18.15 -2.91
C ASP A 33 3.33 -16.97 -1.94
N SER A 34 2.89 -15.77 -2.31
CA SER A 34 3.10 -14.55 -1.54
C SER A 34 2.04 -13.50 -1.86
N ILE A 35 1.69 -12.69 -0.87
CA ILE A 35 0.74 -11.58 -1.00
C ILE A 35 1.35 -10.31 -0.36
N ILE A 36 1.26 -9.18 -1.04
CA ILE A 36 1.82 -7.89 -0.58
C ILE A 36 0.75 -6.83 -0.83
N LEU A 37 0.24 -6.23 0.24
CA LEU A 37 -0.93 -5.35 0.20
C LEU A 37 -0.73 -4.09 1.03
N GLN A 38 -1.54 -3.07 0.72
CA GLN A 38 -1.71 -1.89 1.56
C GLN A 38 -2.67 -2.14 2.73
N THR A 39 -3.59 -3.11 2.64
CA THR A 39 -4.59 -3.41 3.67
C THR A 39 -3.95 -4.12 4.88
N LEU A 40 -3.15 -3.38 5.64
CA LEU A 40 -2.24 -3.93 6.67
C LEU A 40 -2.95 -4.71 7.78
N HIS A 41 -4.22 -4.44 8.02
CA HIS A 41 -5.01 -5.09 9.06
C HIS A 41 -5.28 -6.58 8.77
N ASP A 42 -5.16 -7.02 7.52
CA ASP A 42 -5.35 -8.41 7.13
C ASP A 42 -4.24 -9.32 7.64
N PHE A 43 -2.99 -8.86 7.69
CA PHE A 43 -1.86 -9.72 8.03
C PHE A 43 -1.91 -10.26 9.47
N PRO A 44 -2.19 -9.44 10.52
CA PRO A 44 -2.39 -9.98 11.86
C PRO A 44 -3.59 -10.94 11.96
N ARG A 45 -4.65 -10.71 11.18
CA ARG A 45 -5.83 -11.59 11.13
C ARG A 45 -5.47 -12.95 10.51
N TRP A 46 -4.86 -12.97 9.33
CA TRP A 46 -4.40 -14.20 8.68
C TRP A 46 -3.37 -14.97 9.52
N ALA A 47 -2.51 -14.26 10.26
CA ALA A 47 -1.59 -14.89 11.21
C ALA A 47 -2.34 -15.62 12.35
N GLN A 48 -3.36 -14.98 12.94
CA GLN A 48 -4.20 -15.60 13.98
C GLN A 48 -4.99 -16.80 13.46
N GLU A 49 -5.39 -16.77 12.19
CA GLU A 49 -6.07 -17.87 11.50
C GLU A 49 -5.12 -19.02 11.11
N GLY A 50 -3.80 -18.84 11.28
CA GLY A 50 -2.79 -19.82 10.89
C GLY A 50 -2.61 -19.95 9.38
N ALA A 51 -3.03 -18.95 8.61
CA ALA A 51 -2.97 -18.94 7.15
C ALA A 51 -1.59 -18.53 6.59
N LEU A 52 -0.71 -17.98 7.43
CA LEU A 52 0.61 -17.48 7.03
C LEU A 52 1.73 -18.42 7.47
N LEU A 53 2.76 -18.54 6.62
CA LEU A 53 4.01 -19.21 6.96
C LEU A 53 4.92 -18.25 7.72
N ASN A 54 5.33 -18.62 8.93
CA ASN A 54 6.33 -17.88 9.69
C ASN A 54 7.71 -18.04 9.02
N TYR A 55 8.19 -16.98 8.38
CA TYR A 55 9.46 -16.97 7.68
C TYR A 55 10.22 -15.66 7.93
N ALA A 56 11.35 -15.76 8.62
CA ALA A 56 12.28 -14.66 8.81
C ALA A 56 13.29 -14.62 7.64
N PRO A 57 13.17 -13.69 6.68
CA PRO A 57 14.15 -13.53 5.61
C PRO A 57 15.53 -13.10 6.13
N ALA A 58 16.54 -13.22 5.28
CA ALA A 58 17.84 -12.61 5.55
C ALA A 58 17.66 -11.10 5.79
N GLY A 59 18.13 -10.61 6.95
CA GLY A 59 17.98 -9.21 7.34
C GLY A 59 16.70 -8.89 8.14
N PHE A 60 15.85 -9.87 8.46
CA PHE A 60 14.62 -9.65 9.24
C PHE A 60 14.86 -8.90 10.57
N ASN A 61 15.98 -9.17 11.25
CA ASN A 61 16.33 -8.50 12.50
C ASN A 61 16.64 -7.00 12.33
N ALA A 62 16.96 -6.54 11.12
CA ALA A 62 17.24 -5.14 10.81
C ALA A 62 15.96 -4.35 10.46
N ILE A 63 14.83 -5.01 10.22
CA ILE A 63 13.53 -4.35 10.02
C ILE A 63 13.09 -3.76 11.35
N ASP A 64 12.63 -2.49 11.32
CA ASP A 64 12.08 -1.81 12.49
C ASP A 64 10.95 -2.65 13.13
N PRO A 65 10.93 -2.84 14.46
CA PRO A 65 9.87 -3.60 15.13
C PRO A 65 8.45 -3.13 14.80
N ALA A 66 8.24 -1.85 14.48
CA ALA A 66 6.93 -1.33 14.09
C ALA A 66 6.45 -1.86 12.72
N PHE A 67 7.34 -2.42 11.91
CA PHE A 67 7.06 -2.87 10.54
C PHE A 67 7.16 -4.39 10.38
N LYS A 68 7.12 -5.18 11.45
CA LYS A 68 7.13 -6.64 11.36
C LYS A 68 6.37 -7.31 12.49
N ASP A 69 5.93 -8.52 12.20
CA ASP A 69 5.43 -9.46 13.20
C ASP A 69 6.58 -10.03 14.05
N THR A 70 6.32 -10.37 15.31
CA THR A 70 7.34 -10.98 16.18
C THR A 70 7.68 -12.40 15.79
N ASP A 71 6.72 -13.16 15.26
CA ASP A 71 6.88 -14.55 14.86
C ASP A 71 7.24 -14.69 13.37
N ALA A 72 7.48 -13.56 12.69
CA ALA A 72 7.75 -13.48 11.27
C ALA A 72 6.64 -14.02 10.38
N ALA A 73 5.37 -13.94 10.82
CA ALA A 73 4.21 -14.24 9.99
C ALA A 73 4.04 -13.22 8.84
N TRP A 74 4.46 -11.97 9.08
CA TRP A 74 4.44 -10.89 8.08
C TRP A 74 5.50 -9.83 8.40
N TYR A 75 5.86 -9.03 7.40
CA TYR A 75 6.74 -7.87 7.54
C TYR A 75 6.57 -6.88 6.38
N GLY A 76 6.93 -5.62 6.63
CA GLY A 76 6.92 -4.56 5.63
C GLY A 76 8.02 -4.78 4.58
N VAL A 77 7.64 -4.66 3.31
CA VAL A 77 8.55 -4.81 2.16
C VAL A 77 9.01 -3.45 1.62
N TYR A 78 8.13 -2.44 1.70
CA TYR A 78 8.37 -1.07 1.24
C TYR A 78 7.68 -0.08 2.15
N ILE A 79 8.16 1.17 2.15
CA ILE A 79 7.48 2.30 2.78
C ILE A 79 6.89 3.17 1.67
N TYR A 80 5.57 3.37 1.72
CA TYR A 80 4.84 4.29 0.85
C TYR A 80 4.32 5.47 1.66
N ALA A 81 4.31 6.65 1.05
CA ALA A 81 3.76 7.87 1.62
C ALA A 81 2.97 8.64 0.56
N TRP A 82 1.79 9.11 0.95
CA TRP A 82 0.94 9.96 0.13
C TRP A 82 1.37 11.40 0.42
N SER A 83 1.77 12.11 -0.62
CA SER A 83 2.28 13.47 -0.52
C SER A 83 1.75 14.35 -1.64
N ILE A 84 1.88 15.66 -1.46
CA ILE A 84 1.56 16.63 -2.51
C ILE A 84 2.63 16.52 -3.60
N ILE A 85 2.22 16.07 -4.78
CA ILE A 85 3.07 15.99 -5.96
C ILE A 85 2.63 17.07 -6.95
N SER A 86 3.58 17.88 -7.41
CA SER A 86 3.30 18.96 -8.35
C SER A 86 4.21 18.92 -9.58
N SER A 87 3.70 19.41 -10.71
CA SER A 87 4.46 19.49 -11.95
C SER A 87 5.26 20.79 -11.99
N THR A 88 6.58 20.68 -11.83
CA THR A 88 7.51 21.82 -11.84
C THR A 88 7.52 22.59 -13.16
N SER A 89 7.11 21.97 -14.28
CA SER A 89 7.03 22.63 -15.59
C SER A 89 5.69 23.30 -15.87
N LYS A 90 4.62 22.96 -15.13
CA LYS A 90 3.27 23.50 -15.35
C LYS A 90 2.83 24.49 -14.29
N LEU A 91 3.47 24.49 -13.12
CA LEU A 91 3.22 25.50 -12.10
C LEU A 91 3.67 26.88 -12.59
N ALA A 92 2.87 27.91 -12.32
CA ALA A 92 3.26 29.29 -12.61
C ALA A 92 4.48 29.67 -11.75
N ASN A 93 5.34 30.54 -12.28
CA ASN A 93 6.52 31.00 -11.56
C ASN A 93 6.13 31.57 -10.19
N GLY A 94 6.66 30.96 -9.12
CA GLY A 94 6.41 31.37 -7.74
C GLY A 94 5.22 30.70 -7.05
N THR A 95 4.42 29.88 -7.75
CA THR A 95 3.36 29.09 -7.11
C THR A 95 3.96 27.85 -6.44
N THR A 96 3.79 27.75 -5.13
CA THR A 96 4.12 26.56 -4.32
C THR A 96 2.84 25.95 -3.76
N VAL A 97 2.79 24.62 -3.69
CA VAL A 97 1.74 23.85 -3.01
C VAL A 97 2.44 22.97 -1.98
N ALA A 98 2.28 23.29 -0.71
CA ALA A 98 2.94 22.60 0.41
C ALA A 98 1.94 22.09 1.45
N GLU A 99 0.83 22.81 1.64
CA GLU A 99 -0.22 22.49 2.60
C GLU A 99 -1.56 22.25 1.91
N PHE A 100 -2.49 21.55 2.57
CA PHE A 100 -3.81 21.27 1.98
C PHE A 100 -4.60 22.54 1.63
N THR A 101 -4.46 23.60 2.41
CA THR A 101 -5.12 24.88 2.14
C THR A 101 -4.60 25.58 0.88
N ASP A 102 -3.40 25.24 0.42
CA ASP A 102 -2.85 25.79 -0.83
C ASP A 102 -3.65 25.33 -2.06
N PHE A 103 -4.36 24.20 -2.00
CA PHE A 103 -5.21 23.74 -3.08
C PHE A 103 -6.40 24.68 -3.37
N LEU A 104 -6.72 25.60 -2.46
CA LEU A 104 -7.79 26.60 -2.63
C LEU A 104 -7.33 27.82 -3.44
N LYS A 105 -6.05 27.92 -3.77
CA LYS A 105 -5.48 29.03 -4.56
C LYS A 105 -6.19 29.16 -5.91
N PRO A 106 -6.71 30.35 -6.28
CA PRO A 106 -7.46 30.53 -7.53
C PRO A 106 -6.68 30.13 -8.79
N GLU A 107 -5.35 30.26 -8.79
CA GLU A 107 -4.50 29.86 -9.90
C GLU A 107 -4.46 28.34 -10.17
N LEU A 108 -4.90 27.52 -9.21
CA LEU A 108 -4.99 26.07 -9.32
C LEU A 108 -6.36 25.59 -9.81
N LYS A 109 -7.34 26.50 -9.96
CA LYS A 109 -8.65 26.15 -10.50
C LYS A 109 -8.51 25.43 -11.84
N ASP A 110 -9.19 24.30 -11.97
CA ASP A 110 -9.19 23.40 -13.14
C ASP A 110 -7.81 22.76 -13.47
N LYS A 111 -6.87 22.76 -12.51
CA LYS A 111 -5.51 22.19 -12.67
C LYS A 111 -5.12 21.12 -11.65
N ILE A 112 -6.05 20.72 -10.77
CA ILE A 112 -5.84 19.71 -9.73
C ILE A 112 -6.45 18.39 -10.19
N VAL A 113 -5.72 17.30 -10.03
CA VAL A 113 -6.23 15.93 -10.21
C VAL A 113 -6.06 15.21 -8.88
N LEU A 114 -7.11 14.56 -8.40
CA LEU A 114 -7.16 13.85 -7.13
C LEU A 114 -7.62 12.42 -7.39
N THR A 115 -7.03 11.46 -6.67
CA THR A 115 -7.58 10.12 -6.56
C THR A 115 -8.94 10.19 -5.86
N TYR A 116 -9.90 9.37 -6.30
CA TYR A 116 -11.23 9.34 -5.67
C TYR A 116 -11.11 8.76 -4.25
N PRO A 117 -11.43 9.51 -3.18
CA PRO A 117 -11.10 9.09 -1.82
C PRO A 117 -11.85 7.83 -1.39
N HIS A 118 -13.08 7.60 -1.85
CA HIS A 118 -13.83 6.39 -1.50
C HIS A 118 -13.35 5.13 -2.24
N ASP A 119 -12.34 5.24 -3.11
CA ASP A 119 -11.79 4.08 -3.84
C ASP A 119 -10.48 3.55 -3.24
N ASP A 120 -9.84 4.30 -2.32
CA ASP A 120 -8.58 3.94 -1.66
C ASP A 120 -8.54 4.50 -0.22
N ASP A 121 -8.43 3.60 0.77
CA ASP A 121 -8.49 3.96 2.19
C ASP A 121 -7.34 4.87 2.65
N ALA A 122 -6.14 4.76 2.07
CA ALA A 122 -5.03 5.65 2.41
C ALA A 122 -5.29 7.07 1.91
N VAL A 123 -5.94 7.18 0.73
CA VAL A 123 -6.41 8.48 0.21
C VAL A 123 -7.57 9.00 1.05
N LEU A 124 -8.54 8.15 1.42
CA LEU A 124 -9.65 8.54 2.29
C LEU A 124 -9.14 9.12 3.61
N TYR A 125 -8.18 8.45 4.22
CA TYR A 125 -7.57 8.91 5.47
C TYR A 125 -6.85 10.26 5.30
N ALA A 126 -6.18 10.50 4.17
CA ALA A 126 -5.59 11.81 3.89
C ALA A 126 -6.64 12.93 3.84
N PHE A 127 -7.87 12.64 3.39
CA PHE A 127 -8.98 13.60 3.39
C PHE A 127 -9.60 13.81 4.77
N ASP A 128 -9.59 12.80 5.64
CA ASP A 128 -10.05 12.92 7.03
C ASP A 128 -9.12 13.81 7.87
N LEU A 129 -7.83 13.86 7.51
CA LEU A 129 -6.83 14.73 8.15
C LEU A 129 -6.86 16.20 7.72
N MET A 130 -7.57 16.55 6.64
CA MET A 130 -7.68 17.92 6.10
C MET A 130 -8.65 18.79 6.91
#